data_AF-A0A8T6ZVT3-F1
#
_entry.id   AF-A0A8T6ZVT3-F1
#
_cell.length_a   1.000
_cell.length_b   1.000
_cell.length_c   1.000
_cell.angle_alpha   90.00
_cell.angle_beta   90.00
_cell.angle_gamma   90.00
#
_symmetry.space_group_name_H-M   'P 1'
#
loop_
_entity.id
_entity.type
_entity.pdbx_description
1 polymer ?
#
loop_
_entity_poly.entity_id
_entity_poly.type
_entity_poly.pdbx_seq_one_letter_code
_entity_poly.pdbx_strand_id
1 'polypeptide(L)'
;MRVAVLSPISWRTPPRHYGPWESVVSLLTEELVRMGLDVTLFATGDSQTSGKLVAVCPRPYSEDRSVDPKVAECLHISEVFERSADFDLIHNHFDFLPLTYSGLTDTPVVTTIHGFSSASILPVYEKYNGRSHYVSISEADRSPALDYIATIHHGIDISQFPFSKAAGEYLLFFGRIHPDKGVYEAIQVAQRVGRKLVIAGIVQDREYFETRVEPYLDGDAVEYVGAVGPAERSQVLGEALALLHLISFDEPFGLSLVESLACGTPVIAFGRGSMPEIIKHGETGYIVEDVDCAVEAVALVRTLDRFACRKDAEQRFSHIRMASDYVRVYREILESKDER
;
A
#
# COMPACT_ATOMS: atom_id res chain seq x y z
N MET A 1 24.48 7.68 8.43
CA MET A 1 23.20 7.63 9.14
C MET A 1 22.89 6.17 9.43
N ARG A 2 22.73 5.84 10.71
CA ARG A 2 22.31 4.52 11.22
C ARG A 2 20.81 4.56 11.46
N VAL A 3 20.05 3.75 10.73
CA VAL A 3 18.58 3.76 10.77
C VAL A 3 18.07 2.42 11.24
N ALA A 4 17.26 2.42 12.30
CA ALA A 4 16.44 1.27 12.67
C ALA A 4 15.12 1.33 11.90
N VAL A 5 14.81 0.31 11.11
CA VAL A 5 13.51 0.17 10.44
C VAL A 5 12.71 -0.89 11.18
N LEU A 6 11.62 -0.47 11.82
CA LEU A 6 10.74 -1.33 12.58
C LEU A 6 9.55 -1.77 11.72
N SER A 7 9.60 -3.01 11.23
CA SER A 7 8.53 -3.64 10.45
C SER A 7 7.46 -4.26 11.35
N PRO A 8 6.19 -4.35 10.92
CA PRO A 8 5.24 -5.28 11.49
C PRO A 8 5.76 -6.73 11.41
N ILE A 9 5.29 -7.58 12.34
CA ILE A 9 5.62 -9.02 12.38
C ILE A 9 4.38 -9.90 12.21
N SER A 10 3.29 -9.32 11.71
CA SER A 10 2.11 -10.08 11.28
C SER A 10 2.47 -10.96 10.10
N TRP A 11 3.21 -10.41 9.14
CA TRP A 11 3.78 -11.13 8.00
C TRP A 11 5.30 -10.99 7.97
N ARG A 12 5.92 -11.83 7.16
CA ARG A 12 7.35 -11.76 6.86
C ARG A 12 7.68 -10.47 6.09
N THR A 13 8.89 -9.94 6.26
CA THR A 13 9.40 -8.82 5.46
C THR A 13 10.55 -9.29 4.53
N PRO A 14 10.41 -9.32 3.20
CA PRO A 14 9.18 -9.16 2.42
C PRO A 14 8.19 -10.33 2.60
N PRO A 15 6.89 -10.12 2.38
CA PRO A 15 5.89 -11.16 2.53
C PRO A 15 5.97 -12.20 1.41
N ARG A 16 5.47 -13.41 1.70
CA ARG A 16 5.34 -14.48 0.69
C ARG A 16 4.08 -14.33 -0.17
N HIS A 17 3.01 -13.81 0.44
CA HIS A 17 1.68 -13.70 -0.17
C HIS A 17 1.08 -12.31 0.12
N TYR A 18 0.40 -12.18 1.26
CA TYR A 18 -0.21 -10.92 1.72
C TYR A 18 0.71 -10.24 2.74
N GLY A 19 0.71 -8.91 2.75
CA GLY A 19 1.53 -8.09 3.65
C GLY A 19 1.89 -6.75 3.01
N PRO A 20 0.91 -5.87 2.71
CA PRO A 20 1.17 -4.63 1.99
C PRO A 20 2.13 -3.70 2.76
N TRP A 21 2.05 -3.68 4.09
CA TRP A 21 2.93 -2.87 4.93
C TRP A 21 4.35 -3.43 4.88
N GLU A 22 4.51 -4.73 5.14
CA GLU A 22 5.81 -5.42 5.07
C GLU A 22 6.44 -5.35 3.67
N SER A 23 5.62 -5.30 2.61
CA SER A 23 6.09 -5.09 1.23
C SER A 23 6.72 -3.71 1.07
N VAL A 24 6.05 -2.67 1.54
CA VAL A 24 6.57 -1.29 1.51
C VAL A 24 7.84 -1.19 2.37
N VAL A 25 7.83 -1.77 3.58
CA VAL A 25 8.99 -1.77 4.48
C VAL A 25 10.18 -2.47 3.83
N SER A 26 9.97 -3.61 3.18
CA SER A 26 11.05 -4.31 2.48
C SER A 26 11.61 -3.45 1.34
N LEU A 27 10.76 -2.86 0.49
CA LEU A 27 11.21 -2.00 -0.60
C LEU A 27 11.99 -0.79 -0.09
N LEU A 28 11.49 -0.13 0.95
CA LEU A 28 12.18 1.00 1.56
C LEU A 28 13.53 0.58 2.15
N THR A 29 13.55 -0.48 2.96
CA THR A 29 14.78 -0.98 3.61
C THR A 29 15.88 -1.25 2.58
N GLU A 30 15.57 -1.97 1.51
CA GLU A 30 16.55 -2.31 0.49
C GLU A 30 17.07 -1.07 -0.25
N GLU A 31 16.22 -0.08 -0.53
CA GLU A 31 16.67 1.16 -1.16
C GLU A 31 17.52 2.02 -0.23
N LEU A 32 17.20 2.08 1.07
CA LEU A 32 18.03 2.78 2.04
C LEU A 32 19.43 2.15 2.12
N VAL A 33 19.53 0.81 2.08
CA VAL A 33 20.82 0.10 2.00
C VAL A 33 21.55 0.43 0.70
N ARG A 34 20.88 0.40 -0.46
CA ARG A 34 21.48 0.78 -1.76
C ARG A 34 22.00 2.21 -1.78
N MET A 35 21.34 3.12 -1.06
CA MET A 35 21.76 4.51 -0.90
C MET A 35 22.93 4.68 0.08
N GLY A 36 23.41 3.60 0.69
CA GLY A 36 24.60 3.58 1.55
C GLY A 36 24.34 3.91 3.02
N LEU A 37 23.08 3.84 3.48
CA LEU A 37 22.76 3.97 4.91
C LEU A 37 23.09 2.67 5.66
N ASP A 38 23.46 2.79 6.93
CA ASP A 38 23.63 1.62 7.81
C ASP A 38 22.25 1.26 8.39
N VAL A 39 21.57 0.32 7.75
CA VAL A 39 20.19 -0.04 8.08
C VAL A 39 20.13 -1.33 8.87
N THR A 40 19.43 -1.29 10.01
CA THR A 40 19.00 -2.48 10.74
C THR A 40 17.49 -2.63 10.61
N LEU A 41 17.06 -3.71 9.96
CA LEU A 41 15.67 -4.13 9.90
C LEU A 41 15.34 -4.95 11.15
N PHE A 42 14.33 -4.50 11.88
CA PHE A 42 13.67 -5.27 12.93
C PHE A 42 12.45 -5.93 12.31
N ALA A 43 12.50 -7.25 12.14
CA ALA A 43 11.42 -8.06 11.56
C ALA A 43 11.47 -9.51 12.08
N THR A 44 10.68 -10.41 11.49
CA THR A 44 10.71 -11.85 11.83
C THR A 44 12.03 -12.50 11.40
N GLY A 45 12.46 -13.57 12.08
CA GLY A 45 13.74 -14.23 11.83
C GLY A 45 13.89 -14.88 10.45
N ASP A 46 12.78 -15.12 9.75
CA ASP A 46 12.75 -15.62 8.38
C ASP A 46 12.67 -14.52 7.31
N SER A 47 12.70 -13.24 7.72
CA SER A 47 12.74 -12.07 6.84
C SER A 47 14.03 -12.03 6.01
N GLN A 48 13.99 -11.34 4.87
CA GLN A 48 15.12 -11.19 3.95
C GLN A 48 15.45 -9.72 3.79
N THR A 49 16.72 -9.37 3.98
CA THR A 49 17.24 -8.03 3.71
C THR A 49 18.72 -8.08 3.39
N SER A 50 19.22 -7.11 2.63
CA SER A 50 20.65 -6.86 2.47
C SER A 50 21.27 -6.06 3.63
N GLY A 51 20.44 -5.47 4.50
CA GLY A 51 20.87 -4.81 5.73
C GLY A 51 21.12 -5.79 6.88
N LYS A 52 21.24 -5.26 8.11
CA LYS A 52 21.32 -6.08 9.32
C LYS A 52 19.90 -6.51 9.73
N LEU A 53 19.68 -7.77 10.06
CA LEU A 53 18.41 -8.26 10.58
C LEU A 53 18.51 -8.49 12.09
N VAL A 54 17.58 -7.91 12.85
CA VAL A 54 17.33 -8.24 14.26
C VAL A 54 15.92 -8.81 14.37
N ALA A 55 15.80 -9.95 15.05
CA ALA A 55 14.52 -10.66 15.18
C ALA A 55 14.34 -11.21 16.59
N VAL A 56 13.13 -11.04 17.14
CA VAL A 56 12.73 -11.61 18.43
C VAL A 56 11.84 -12.84 18.28
N CYS A 57 11.20 -13.00 17.12
CA CYS A 57 10.37 -14.15 16.79
C CYS A 57 10.88 -14.81 15.50
N PRO A 58 10.90 -16.16 15.43
CA PRO A 58 11.45 -16.85 14.27
C PRO A 58 10.57 -16.73 13.01
N ARG A 59 9.26 -16.56 13.19
CA ARG A 59 8.26 -16.55 12.11
C ARG A 59 7.11 -15.58 12.41
N PRO A 60 6.43 -15.08 11.37
CA PRO A 60 5.27 -14.21 11.52
C PRO A 60 4.07 -14.91 12.15
N TYR A 61 3.33 -14.22 13.03
CA TYR A 61 2.22 -14.81 13.75
C TYR A 61 0.99 -15.10 12.88
N SER A 62 0.88 -14.50 11.68
CA SER A 62 -0.17 -14.88 10.71
C SER A 62 0.15 -16.18 9.95
N GLU A 63 1.40 -16.64 9.97
CA GLU A 63 1.81 -17.92 9.35
C GLU A 63 2.09 -19.01 10.40
N ASP A 64 2.34 -18.64 11.66
CA ASP A 64 2.55 -19.56 12.78
C ASP A 64 1.63 -19.24 13.95
N ARG A 65 0.55 -20.01 14.08
CA ARG A 65 -0.47 -19.85 15.14
C ARG A 65 0.04 -20.19 16.54
N SER A 66 1.26 -20.74 16.68
CA SER A 66 1.85 -21.00 18.00
C SER A 66 2.45 -19.74 18.63
N VAL A 67 2.68 -18.68 17.83
CA VAL A 67 3.17 -17.40 18.30
C VAL A 67 2.01 -16.60 18.89
N ASP A 68 2.08 -16.24 20.17
CA ASP A 68 1.16 -15.29 20.77
C ASP A 68 1.47 -13.88 20.23
N PRO A 69 0.56 -13.23 19.48
CA PRO A 69 0.83 -11.94 18.86
C PRO A 69 1.21 -10.87 19.90
N LYS A 70 0.48 -10.79 21.01
CA LYS A 70 0.70 -9.74 22.01
C LYS A 70 2.09 -9.86 22.64
N VAL A 71 2.51 -11.08 22.96
CA VAL A 71 3.85 -11.33 23.52
C VAL A 71 4.93 -10.98 22.49
N ALA A 72 4.79 -11.46 21.25
CA ALA A 72 5.76 -11.22 20.20
C ALA A 72 5.90 -9.73 19.87
N GLU A 73 4.78 -9.00 19.77
CA GLU A 73 4.75 -7.56 19.50
C GLU A 73 5.40 -6.77 20.62
N CYS A 74 5.10 -7.08 21.89
CA CYS A 74 5.73 -6.40 23.03
C CYS A 74 7.26 -6.58 23.01
N LEU A 75 7.74 -7.80 22.80
CA LEU A 75 9.19 -8.09 22.74
C LEU A 75 9.85 -7.43 21.52
N HIS A 76 9.15 -7.40 20.38
CA HIS A 76 9.65 -6.84 19.13
C HIS A 76 9.85 -5.34 19.24
N ILE A 77 8.85 -4.66 19.82
CA ILE A 77 8.90 -3.22 20.05
C ILE A 77 9.98 -2.90 21.09
N SER A 78 10.03 -3.61 22.22
CA SER A 78 11.02 -3.32 23.26
C SER A 78 12.46 -3.47 22.75
N GLU A 79 12.75 -4.50 21.94
CA GLU A 79 14.09 -4.75 21.38
C GLU A 79 14.64 -3.56 20.57
N VAL A 80 13.79 -2.87 19.80
CA VAL A 80 14.21 -1.69 19.03
C VAL A 80 14.57 -0.53 19.96
N PHE A 81 13.73 -0.25 20.96
CA PHE A 81 13.91 0.90 21.85
C PHE A 81 14.99 0.68 22.90
N GLU A 82 15.21 -0.55 23.36
CA GLU A 82 16.35 -0.91 24.22
C GLU A 82 17.69 -0.68 23.51
N ARG A 83 17.70 -0.78 22.17
CA ARG A 83 18.87 -0.48 21.32
C ARG A 83 18.82 0.90 20.68
N SER A 84 17.92 1.78 21.09
CA SER A 84 17.70 3.08 20.44
C SER A 84 18.97 3.91 20.27
N ALA A 85 19.88 3.86 21.26
CA ALA A 85 21.16 4.60 21.24
C ALA A 85 22.15 4.13 20.16
N ASP A 86 21.94 2.96 19.55
CA ASP A 86 22.75 2.46 18.45
C ASP A 86 22.43 3.16 17.12
N PHE A 87 21.31 3.89 17.06
CA PHE A 87 20.76 4.48 15.85
C PHE A 87 20.70 6.00 15.92
N ASP A 88 20.82 6.63 14.77
CA ASP A 88 20.60 8.07 14.62
C ASP A 88 19.08 8.36 14.52
N LEU A 89 18.30 7.42 13.96
CA LEU A 89 16.85 7.54 13.74
C LEU A 89 16.16 6.17 13.80
N ILE A 90 14.97 6.12 14.37
CA ILE A 90 14.06 4.97 14.31
C ILE A 90 12.91 5.30 13.35
N HIS A 91 12.72 4.47 12.33
CA HIS A 91 11.58 4.53 11.42
C HIS A 91 10.58 3.41 11.74
N ASN A 92 9.47 3.80 12.35
CA ASN A 92 8.37 2.94 12.73
C ASN A 92 7.37 2.76 11.57
N HIS A 93 7.14 1.50 11.17
CA HIS A 93 6.08 1.08 10.25
C HIS A 93 5.09 0.12 10.90
N PHE A 94 5.20 -0.12 12.21
CA PHE A 94 4.40 -1.11 12.91
C PHE A 94 2.94 -0.66 13.01
N ASP A 95 2.69 0.40 13.80
CA ASP A 95 1.44 1.18 13.98
C ASP A 95 1.71 2.12 15.19
N PHE A 96 0.69 2.44 15.99
CA PHE A 96 0.73 3.34 17.14
C PHE A 96 1.48 2.81 18.37
N LEU A 97 1.58 1.49 18.56
CA LEU A 97 2.12 0.90 19.81
C LEU A 97 3.57 1.35 20.12
N PRO A 98 4.51 1.35 19.17
CA PRO A 98 5.86 1.88 19.35
C PRO A 98 5.94 3.33 19.87
N LEU A 99 4.95 4.16 19.56
CA LEU A 99 4.94 5.56 20.01
C LEU A 99 4.97 5.65 21.54
N THR A 100 4.43 4.65 22.23
CA THR A 100 4.44 4.60 23.70
C THR A 100 5.83 4.49 24.33
N TYR A 101 6.83 4.09 23.54
CA TYR A 101 8.23 4.00 23.95
C TYR A 101 9.07 5.22 23.52
N SER A 102 8.57 6.04 22.59
CA SER A 102 9.29 7.21 22.04
C SER A 102 9.66 8.26 23.11
N GLY A 103 8.94 8.29 24.23
CA GLY A 103 9.24 9.15 25.37
C GLY A 103 10.38 8.64 26.28
N LEU A 104 10.84 7.40 26.07
CA LEU A 104 11.84 6.74 26.92
C LEU A 104 13.26 6.81 26.33
N THR A 105 13.41 7.34 25.11
CA THR A 105 14.67 7.35 24.37
C THR A 105 14.91 8.71 23.72
N ASP A 106 16.16 9.12 23.54
CA ASP A 106 16.51 10.38 22.88
C ASP A 106 16.60 10.27 21.35
N THR A 107 16.61 9.05 20.82
CA THR A 107 16.64 8.79 19.38
C THR A 107 15.30 9.22 18.76
N PRO A 108 15.31 10.11 17.74
CA PRO A 108 14.07 10.56 17.10
C PRO A 108 13.36 9.40 16.40
N VAL A 109 12.03 9.43 16.48
CA VAL A 109 11.15 8.45 15.85
C VAL A 109 10.36 9.12 14.74
N VAL A 110 10.44 8.58 13.52
CA VAL A 110 9.50 8.88 12.45
C VAL A 110 8.57 7.69 12.26
N THR A 111 7.27 7.93 12.13
CA THR A 111 6.27 6.89 11.91
C THR A 111 5.56 7.13 10.59
N THR A 112 5.58 6.13 9.71
CA THR A 112 4.69 6.10 8.55
C THR A 112 3.34 5.57 8.98
N ILE A 113 2.31 6.39 8.88
CA ILE A 113 0.93 6.00 9.16
C ILE A 113 0.37 5.40 7.87
N HIS A 114 0.19 4.08 7.86
CA HIS A 114 -0.31 3.32 6.70
C HIS A 114 -1.85 3.28 6.59
N GLY A 115 -2.54 4.14 7.35
CA GLY A 115 -3.97 4.11 7.59
C GLY A 115 -4.32 3.90 9.07
N PHE A 116 -5.54 4.27 9.45
CA PHE A 116 -6.06 4.06 10.79
C PHE A 116 -7.01 2.86 10.84
N SER A 117 -6.74 1.89 11.71
CA SER A 117 -7.65 0.76 11.92
C SER A 117 -8.96 1.16 12.57
N SER A 118 -8.95 2.23 13.37
CA SER A 118 -10.15 2.90 13.91
C SER A 118 -9.79 4.27 14.49
N ALA A 119 -10.76 5.15 14.69
CA ALA A 119 -10.54 6.42 15.41
C ALA A 119 -10.05 6.20 16.85
N SER A 120 -10.28 5.02 17.43
CA SER A 120 -9.90 4.69 18.81
C SER A 120 -8.39 4.64 19.04
N ILE A 121 -7.58 4.54 17.99
CA ILE A 121 -6.10 4.53 18.11
C ILE A 121 -5.51 5.95 18.04
N LEU A 122 -6.25 6.93 17.53
CA LEU A 122 -5.80 8.33 17.39
C LEU A 122 -5.27 8.96 18.69
N PRO A 123 -5.85 8.71 19.88
CA PRO A 123 -5.35 9.30 21.12
C PRO A 123 -3.88 8.99 21.41
N VAL A 124 -3.35 7.86 20.93
CA VAL A 124 -1.91 7.55 21.08
C VAL A 124 -1.08 8.47 20.20
N TYR A 125 -1.46 8.63 18.93
CA TYR A 125 -0.79 9.55 18.01
C TYR A 125 -0.83 11.00 18.53
N GLU A 126 -2.00 11.46 18.97
CA GLU A 126 -2.16 12.82 19.53
C GLU A 126 -1.26 13.05 20.75
N LYS A 127 -1.20 12.07 21.68
CA LYS A 127 -0.35 12.16 22.87
C LYS A 127 1.13 12.37 22.51
N TYR A 128 1.59 11.81 21.41
CA TYR A 128 3.00 11.86 20.98
C TYR A 128 3.25 12.85 19.84
N ASN A 129 2.28 13.71 19.47
CA ASN A 129 2.52 14.88 18.63
C ASN A 129 3.71 15.68 19.18
N GLY A 130 4.58 16.16 18.29
CA GLY A 130 5.78 16.93 18.64
C GLY A 130 6.91 16.12 19.29
N ARG A 131 6.65 14.91 19.81
CA ARG A 131 7.70 13.97 20.27
C ARG A 131 8.15 13.03 19.16
N SER A 132 7.21 12.54 18.36
CA SER A 132 7.45 11.75 17.16
C SER A 132 7.12 12.57 15.91
N HIS A 133 7.67 12.17 14.77
CA HIS A 133 7.35 12.74 13.46
C HIS A 133 6.43 11.81 12.69
N TYR A 134 5.38 12.33 12.09
CA TYR A 134 4.42 11.53 11.32
C TYR A 134 4.52 11.79 9.83
N VAL A 135 4.52 10.71 9.05
CA VAL A 135 4.41 10.74 7.59
C VAL A 135 3.11 10.06 7.21
N SER A 136 2.26 10.76 6.46
CA SER A 136 1.04 10.16 5.89
C SER A 136 1.36 9.53 4.53
N ILE A 137 0.56 8.53 4.15
CA ILE A 137 0.70 7.86 2.85
C ILE A 137 -0.17 8.48 1.75
N SER A 138 -0.99 9.47 2.11
CA SER A 138 -1.78 10.33 1.23
C SER A 138 -2.32 11.52 2.04
N GLU A 139 -2.66 12.62 1.38
CA GLU A 139 -3.31 13.76 2.05
C GLU A 139 -4.70 13.39 2.55
N ALA A 140 -5.42 12.53 1.82
CA ALA A 140 -6.75 12.06 2.19
C ALA A 140 -6.77 11.20 3.47
N ASP A 141 -5.66 10.53 3.80
CA ASP A 141 -5.53 9.72 5.02
C ASP A 141 -5.09 10.55 6.24
N ARG A 142 -4.91 11.87 6.12
CA ARG A 142 -4.49 12.71 7.24
C ARG A 142 -5.63 12.97 8.22
N SER A 143 -5.33 12.80 9.51
CA SER A 143 -6.16 13.29 10.59
C SER A 143 -5.83 14.76 10.88
N PRO A 144 -6.82 15.66 10.97
CA PRO A 144 -6.57 17.06 11.33
C PRO A 144 -6.05 17.24 12.77
N ALA A 145 -6.09 16.20 13.60
CA ALA A 145 -5.58 16.23 14.97
C ALA A 145 -4.06 15.98 15.08
N LEU A 146 -3.39 15.61 13.97
CA LEU A 146 -2.00 15.20 13.96
C LEU A 146 -1.11 16.16 13.17
N ASP A 147 0.11 16.34 13.66
CA ASP A 147 1.15 17.11 12.96
C ASP A 147 1.98 16.17 12.09
N TYR A 148 1.90 16.32 10.77
CA TYR A 148 2.73 15.53 9.86
C TYR A 148 3.85 16.38 9.26
N ILE A 149 5.05 15.80 9.23
CA ILE A 149 6.23 16.40 8.60
C ILE A 149 6.17 16.30 7.08
N ALA A 150 5.52 15.25 6.55
CA ALA A 150 5.40 15.03 5.13
C ALA A 150 4.23 14.11 4.77
N THR A 151 3.90 14.10 3.49
CA THR A 151 3.09 13.07 2.83
C THR A 151 3.99 12.37 1.82
N ILE A 152 4.19 11.06 1.98
CA ILE A 152 5.01 10.25 1.08
C ILE A 152 4.16 9.07 0.62
N HIS A 153 3.64 9.18 -0.60
CA HIS A 153 2.94 8.11 -1.29
C HIS A 153 3.80 6.84 -1.35
N HIS A 154 3.17 5.68 -1.23
CA HIS A 154 3.89 4.41 -1.35
C HIS A 154 4.56 4.25 -2.73
N GLY A 155 5.68 3.52 -2.71
CA GLY A 155 6.39 3.13 -3.90
C GLY A 155 6.27 1.63 -4.16
N ILE A 156 6.25 1.26 -5.43
CA ILE A 156 6.31 -0.13 -5.91
C ILE A 156 7.62 -0.38 -6.67
N ASP A 157 7.97 -1.66 -6.82
CA ASP A 157 8.99 -2.10 -7.77
C ASP A 157 8.42 -2.16 -9.17
N ILE A 158 8.63 -1.07 -9.88
CA ILE A 158 8.23 -0.87 -11.27
C ILE A 158 8.69 -2.01 -12.19
N SER A 159 9.81 -2.67 -11.88
CA SER A 159 10.32 -3.76 -12.70
C SER A 159 9.47 -5.03 -12.64
N GLN A 160 8.67 -5.19 -11.57
CA GLN A 160 7.72 -6.31 -11.41
C GLN A 160 6.45 -6.14 -12.25
N PHE A 161 6.22 -4.95 -12.81
CA PHE A 161 5.03 -4.60 -13.57
C PHE A 161 5.41 -4.18 -14.98
N PRO A 162 5.81 -5.10 -15.86
CA PRO A 162 6.20 -4.77 -17.24
C PRO A 162 5.12 -3.98 -17.97
N PHE A 163 5.55 -2.95 -18.72
CA PHE A 163 4.66 -2.13 -19.52
C PHE A 163 4.02 -2.95 -20.66
N SER A 164 2.69 -2.87 -20.77
CA SER A 164 1.92 -3.40 -21.90
C SER A 164 1.37 -2.28 -22.75
N LYS A 165 1.81 -2.23 -24.02
CA LYS A 165 1.30 -1.27 -25.02
C LYS A 165 -0.09 -1.67 -25.55
N ALA A 166 -0.41 -2.96 -25.56
CA ALA A 166 -1.68 -3.43 -26.05
C ALA A 166 -2.78 -3.09 -25.04
N ALA A 167 -3.81 -2.38 -25.48
CA ALA A 167 -5.07 -2.36 -24.75
C ALA A 167 -5.74 -3.71 -25.00
N GLY A 168 -5.92 -4.53 -23.96
CA GLY A 168 -6.74 -5.73 -24.11
C GLY A 168 -8.24 -5.40 -24.17
N GLU A 169 -9.06 -6.43 -24.14
CA GLU A 169 -10.49 -6.32 -24.47
C GLU A 169 -11.41 -6.42 -23.23
N TYR A 170 -10.87 -6.83 -22.08
CA TYR A 170 -11.64 -7.02 -20.84
C TYR A 170 -11.45 -5.89 -19.84
N LEU A 171 -12.48 -5.62 -19.04
CA LEU A 171 -12.40 -4.82 -17.83
C LEU A 171 -11.93 -5.69 -16.67
N LEU A 172 -11.13 -5.12 -15.77
CA LEU A 172 -10.59 -5.85 -14.63
C LEU A 172 -11.17 -5.31 -13.33
N PHE A 173 -11.59 -6.21 -12.44
CA PHE A 173 -11.68 -5.95 -11.02
C PHE A 173 -10.51 -6.65 -10.31
N PHE A 174 -9.79 -5.92 -9.45
CA PHE A 174 -8.66 -6.46 -8.71
C PHE A 174 -8.70 -6.07 -7.23
N GLY A 175 -9.00 -7.02 -6.35
CA GLY A 175 -9.08 -6.75 -4.91
C GLY A 175 -9.85 -7.82 -4.11
N ARG A 176 -10.03 -7.57 -2.81
CA ARG A 176 -10.84 -8.46 -1.95
C ARG A 176 -12.30 -8.43 -2.41
N ILE A 177 -12.96 -9.58 -2.41
CA ILE A 177 -14.41 -9.65 -2.66
C ILE A 177 -15.13 -9.36 -1.34
N HIS A 178 -15.70 -8.16 -1.25
CA HIS A 178 -16.36 -7.61 -0.07
C HIS A 178 -17.33 -6.49 -0.51
N PRO A 179 -18.43 -6.23 0.20
CA PRO A 179 -19.38 -5.15 -0.14
C PRO A 179 -18.73 -3.80 -0.42
N ASP A 180 -17.77 -3.39 0.42
CA ASP A 180 -17.11 -2.08 0.30
C ASP A 180 -16.13 -1.97 -0.88
N LYS A 181 -15.85 -3.07 -1.58
CA LYS A 181 -14.81 -3.13 -2.61
C LYS A 181 -15.32 -2.89 -4.03
N GLY A 182 -16.63 -2.84 -4.27
CA GLY A 182 -17.15 -2.39 -5.56
C GLY A 182 -17.26 -3.47 -6.65
N VAL A 183 -17.23 -4.76 -6.28
CA VAL A 183 -17.26 -5.87 -7.27
C VAL A 183 -18.58 -5.89 -8.03
N TYR A 184 -19.69 -5.69 -7.32
CA TYR A 184 -21.01 -5.68 -7.92
C TYR A 184 -21.19 -4.52 -8.91
N GLU A 185 -20.69 -3.35 -8.54
CA GLU A 185 -20.67 -2.15 -9.37
C GLU A 185 -19.86 -2.42 -10.65
N ALA A 186 -18.71 -3.11 -10.55
CA ALA A 186 -17.93 -3.51 -11.71
C ALA A 186 -18.70 -4.46 -12.65
N ILE A 187 -19.47 -5.41 -12.11
CA ILE A 187 -20.36 -6.29 -12.88
C ILE A 187 -21.41 -5.47 -13.63
N GLN A 188 -22.05 -4.50 -12.95
CA GLN A 188 -23.06 -3.65 -13.56
C GLN A 188 -22.47 -2.82 -14.72
N VAL A 189 -21.28 -2.25 -14.55
CA VAL A 189 -20.58 -1.53 -15.62
C VAL A 189 -20.35 -2.45 -16.81
N ALA A 190 -19.73 -3.61 -16.58
CA ALA A 190 -19.37 -4.56 -17.62
C ALA A 190 -20.57 -5.05 -18.45
N GLN A 191 -21.68 -5.37 -17.78
CA GLN A 191 -22.93 -5.78 -18.45
C GLN A 191 -23.51 -4.67 -19.32
N ARG A 192 -23.48 -3.43 -18.85
CA ARG A 192 -24.03 -2.28 -19.59
C ARG A 192 -23.20 -1.88 -20.80
N VAL A 193 -21.88 -2.04 -20.73
CA VAL A 193 -20.99 -1.78 -21.87
C VAL A 193 -20.86 -2.97 -22.82
N GLY A 194 -21.36 -4.16 -22.43
CA GLY A 194 -21.20 -5.39 -23.20
C GLY A 194 -19.74 -5.83 -23.32
N ARG A 195 -18.96 -5.73 -22.24
CA ARG A 195 -17.53 -6.11 -22.19
C ARG A 195 -17.30 -7.21 -21.17
N LYS A 196 -16.33 -8.08 -21.46
CA LYS A 196 -15.88 -9.10 -20.51
C LYS A 196 -15.34 -8.44 -19.24
N LEU A 197 -15.73 -8.96 -18.07
CA LEU A 197 -15.15 -8.62 -16.77
C LEU A 197 -14.36 -9.81 -16.24
N VAL A 198 -13.09 -9.55 -15.92
CA VAL A 198 -12.26 -10.48 -15.15
C VAL A 198 -12.22 -10.01 -13.70
N ILE A 199 -12.55 -10.89 -12.76
CA ILE A 199 -12.54 -10.63 -11.32
C ILE A 199 -11.39 -11.42 -10.70
N ALA A 200 -10.37 -10.72 -10.21
CA ALA A 200 -9.21 -11.31 -9.54
C ALA A 200 -9.16 -10.86 -8.08
N GLY A 201 -9.08 -11.82 -7.15
CA GLY A 201 -9.18 -11.52 -5.73
C GLY A 201 -9.43 -12.69 -4.81
N ILE A 202 -9.31 -12.44 -3.50
CA ILE A 202 -9.68 -13.38 -2.44
C ILE A 202 -11.12 -13.08 -2.00
N VAL A 203 -11.94 -14.13 -1.88
CA VAL A 203 -13.27 -14.03 -1.24
C VAL A 203 -13.09 -13.78 0.25
N GLN A 204 -13.35 -12.54 0.68
CA GLN A 204 -13.30 -12.16 2.09
C GLN A 204 -14.68 -12.32 2.75
N ASP A 205 -15.73 -11.93 2.02
CA ASP A 205 -17.12 -12.10 2.44
C ASP A 205 -17.79 -13.17 1.56
N ARG A 206 -18.07 -14.33 2.17
CA ARG A 206 -18.66 -15.49 1.48
C ARG A 206 -20.12 -15.25 1.09
N GLU A 207 -20.90 -14.65 1.99
CA GLU A 207 -22.33 -14.39 1.75
C GLU A 207 -22.50 -13.38 0.61
N TYR A 208 -21.70 -12.29 0.62
CA TYR A 208 -21.70 -11.33 -0.47
C TYR A 208 -21.29 -11.96 -1.80
N PHE A 209 -20.26 -12.82 -1.81
CA PHE A 209 -19.86 -13.52 -3.03
C PHE A 209 -21.01 -14.37 -3.59
N GLU A 210 -21.60 -15.24 -2.77
CA GLU A 210 -22.67 -16.18 -3.19
C GLU A 210 -23.95 -15.44 -3.64
N THR A 211 -24.27 -14.30 -3.03
CA THR A 211 -25.54 -13.59 -3.29
C THR A 211 -25.43 -12.47 -4.32
N ARG A 212 -24.25 -11.84 -4.48
CA ARG A 212 -24.08 -10.64 -5.32
C ARG A 212 -23.10 -10.84 -6.46
N VAL A 213 -22.18 -11.80 -6.39
CA VAL A 213 -21.13 -11.99 -7.41
C VAL A 213 -21.37 -13.26 -8.21
N GLU A 214 -21.45 -14.41 -7.53
CA GLU A 214 -21.61 -15.74 -8.13
C GLU A 214 -22.77 -15.87 -9.12
N PRO A 215 -23.96 -15.26 -8.90
CA PRO A 215 -25.08 -15.38 -9.84
C PRO A 215 -24.82 -14.79 -11.23
N TYR A 216 -23.77 -13.96 -11.37
CA TYR A 216 -23.41 -13.33 -12.63
C TYR A 216 -22.22 -14.00 -13.33
N LEU A 217 -21.58 -14.99 -12.68
CA LEU A 217 -20.44 -15.71 -13.25
C LEU A 217 -20.93 -16.71 -14.29
N ASP A 218 -20.62 -16.46 -15.56
CA ASP A 218 -20.96 -17.34 -16.69
C ASP A 218 -19.72 -17.98 -17.34
N GLY A 219 -18.51 -17.58 -16.91
CA GLY A 219 -17.25 -18.08 -17.44
C GLY A 219 -16.88 -17.51 -18.82
N ASP A 220 -17.65 -16.55 -19.33
CA ASP A 220 -17.41 -15.90 -20.62
C ASP A 220 -17.44 -14.37 -20.48
N ALA A 221 -18.62 -13.78 -20.23
CA ALA A 221 -18.79 -12.35 -20.05
C ALA A 221 -18.35 -11.88 -18.66
N VAL A 222 -18.51 -12.72 -17.63
CA VAL A 222 -17.99 -12.44 -16.28
C VAL A 222 -17.26 -13.69 -15.77
N GLU A 223 -15.97 -13.53 -15.52
CA GLU A 223 -15.08 -14.60 -15.11
C GLU A 223 -14.41 -14.26 -13.77
N TYR A 224 -14.50 -15.16 -12.79
CA TYR A 224 -13.75 -15.08 -11.55
C TYR A 224 -12.55 -16.00 -11.60
N VAL A 225 -11.34 -15.42 -11.58
CA VAL A 225 -10.08 -16.17 -11.73
C VAL A 225 -9.40 -16.48 -10.40
N GLY A 226 -10.02 -16.11 -9.28
CA GLY A 226 -9.46 -16.32 -7.95
C GLY A 226 -8.34 -15.35 -7.60
N ALA A 227 -7.57 -15.69 -6.58
CA ALA A 227 -6.41 -14.92 -6.16
C ALA A 227 -5.25 -15.17 -7.12
N VAL A 228 -4.71 -14.11 -7.72
CA VAL A 228 -3.58 -14.21 -8.65
C VAL A 228 -2.26 -14.01 -7.91
N GLY A 229 -1.28 -14.85 -8.24
CA GLY A 229 0.06 -14.77 -7.66
C GLY A 229 0.88 -13.61 -8.24
N PRO A 230 2.07 -13.31 -7.67
CA PRO A 230 2.95 -12.24 -8.14
C PRO A 230 3.28 -12.31 -9.64
N ALA A 231 3.47 -13.52 -10.20
CA ALA A 231 3.80 -13.70 -11.61
C ALA A 231 2.64 -13.32 -12.55
N GLU A 232 1.42 -13.78 -12.23
CA GLU A 232 0.22 -13.56 -13.05
C GLU A 232 -0.36 -12.16 -12.85
N ARG A 233 -0.12 -11.54 -11.69
CA ARG A 233 -0.64 -10.21 -11.34
C ARG A 233 -0.29 -9.15 -12.39
N SER A 234 0.97 -9.11 -12.83
CA SER A 234 1.39 -8.13 -13.83
C SER A 234 0.74 -8.35 -15.20
N GLN A 235 0.54 -9.61 -15.57
CA GLN A 235 -0.13 -9.99 -16.81
C GLN A 235 -1.60 -9.57 -16.78
N VAL A 236 -2.34 -9.94 -15.73
CA VAL A 236 -3.75 -9.59 -15.58
C VAL A 236 -3.95 -8.07 -15.53
N LEU A 237 -3.10 -7.35 -14.81
CA LEU A 237 -3.15 -5.89 -14.80
C LEU A 237 -2.83 -5.30 -16.17
N GLY A 238 -1.79 -5.78 -16.85
CA GLY A 238 -1.28 -5.21 -18.11
C GLY A 238 -2.09 -5.56 -19.35
N GLU A 239 -2.84 -6.66 -19.34
CA GLU A 239 -3.72 -7.06 -20.44
C GLU A 239 -5.14 -6.50 -20.29
N ALA A 240 -5.48 -5.84 -19.19
CA ALA A 240 -6.78 -5.21 -19.03
C ALA A 240 -6.92 -3.94 -19.88
N LEU A 241 -8.14 -3.71 -20.37
CA LEU A 241 -8.55 -2.45 -20.98
C LEU A 241 -8.47 -1.31 -19.97
N ALA A 242 -9.05 -1.55 -18.79
CA ALA A 242 -9.05 -0.65 -17.64
C ALA A 242 -9.24 -1.44 -16.35
N LEU A 243 -8.67 -0.94 -15.26
CA LEU A 243 -9.01 -1.38 -13.91
C LEU A 243 -10.24 -0.61 -13.41
N LEU A 244 -11.27 -1.32 -12.97
CA LEU A 244 -12.43 -0.77 -12.28
C LEU A 244 -12.18 -0.83 -10.78
N HIS A 245 -12.06 0.35 -10.18
CA HIS A 245 -11.79 0.53 -8.75
C HIS A 245 -12.91 1.33 -8.09
N LEU A 246 -14.11 0.74 -8.10
CA LEU A 246 -15.37 1.39 -7.71
C LEU A 246 -15.65 1.24 -6.20
N ILE A 247 -14.62 1.53 -5.40
CA ILE A 247 -14.64 1.38 -3.95
C ILE A 247 -15.48 2.49 -3.30
N SER A 248 -16.37 2.11 -2.38
CA SER A 248 -17.34 3.02 -1.76
C SER A 248 -16.90 3.59 -0.39
N PHE A 249 -15.67 3.28 0.05
CA PHE A 249 -15.04 3.88 1.24
C PHE A 249 -13.82 4.73 0.89
N ASP A 250 -13.38 5.54 1.84
CA ASP A 250 -12.20 6.40 1.66
C ASP A 250 -10.92 5.57 1.78
N GLU A 251 -10.37 5.16 0.65
CA GLU A 251 -9.18 4.31 0.63
C GLU A 251 -7.89 5.11 0.86
N PRO A 252 -7.03 4.70 1.81
CA PRO A 252 -5.83 5.45 2.19
C PRO A 252 -4.80 5.63 1.08
N PHE A 253 -4.66 4.66 0.16
CA PHE A 253 -3.75 4.76 -0.99
C PHE A 253 -4.23 3.91 -2.17
N GLY A 254 -4.16 2.58 -2.07
CA GLY A 254 -4.56 1.69 -3.17
C GLY A 254 -3.40 1.33 -4.09
N LEU A 255 -2.54 0.42 -3.60
CA LEU A 255 -1.38 -0.10 -4.34
C LEU A 255 -1.77 -0.72 -5.70
N SER A 256 -2.93 -1.36 -5.79
CA SER A 256 -3.42 -1.97 -7.04
C SER A 256 -3.59 -0.96 -8.18
N LEU A 257 -3.95 0.29 -7.89
CA LEU A 257 -4.06 1.34 -8.91
C LEU A 257 -2.69 1.68 -9.46
N VAL A 258 -1.72 1.90 -8.58
CA VAL A 258 -0.35 2.24 -8.95
C VAL A 258 0.28 1.14 -9.80
N GLU A 259 0.05 -0.12 -9.44
CA GLU A 259 0.52 -1.28 -10.21
C GLU A 259 -0.17 -1.37 -11.57
N SER A 260 -1.48 -1.08 -11.64
CA SER A 260 -2.22 -1.00 -12.91
C SER A 260 -1.61 0.06 -13.83
N LEU A 261 -1.40 1.27 -13.29
CA LEU A 261 -0.75 2.37 -14.01
C LEU A 261 0.67 1.99 -14.44
N ALA A 262 1.43 1.28 -13.60
CA ALA A 262 2.76 0.79 -13.94
C ALA A 262 2.74 -0.25 -15.07
N CYS A 263 1.71 -1.07 -15.21
CA CYS A 263 1.53 -1.92 -16.39
C CYS A 263 1.06 -1.13 -17.64
N GLY A 264 0.76 0.16 -17.50
CA GLY A 264 0.19 1.02 -18.53
C GLY A 264 -1.34 0.97 -18.60
N THR A 265 -1.99 0.31 -17.65
CA THR A 265 -3.45 0.16 -17.65
C THR A 265 -4.10 1.35 -16.93
N PRO A 266 -5.01 2.08 -17.60
CA PRO A 266 -5.73 3.19 -16.99
C PRO A 266 -6.75 2.70 -15.96
N VAL A 267 -7.09 3.56 -15.00
CA VAL A 267 -8.00 3.23 -13.90
C VAL A 267 -9.30 4.05 -14.00
N ILE A 268 -10.44 3.42 -13.75
CA ILE A 268 -11.72 4.10 -13.53
C ILE A 268 -12.10 3.88 -12.08
N ALA A 269 -12.21 4.95 -11.29
CA ALA A 269 -12.45 4.86 -9.85
C ALA A 269 -13.48 5.86 -9.35
N PHE A 270 -14.16 5.52 -8.25
CA PHE A 270 -14.89 6.54 -7.50
C PHE A 270 -13.93 7.56 -6.87
N GLY A 271 -14.32 8.83 -6.84
CA GLY A 271 -13.50 9.93 -6.32
C GLY A 271 -13.37 10.01 -4.79
N ARG A 272 -13.11 8.87 -4.13
CA ARG A 272 -13.02 8.74 -2.68
C ARG A 272 -11.59 8.60 -2.18
N GLY A 273 -11.34 9.00 -0.94
CA GLY A 273 -10.01 8.91 -0.31
C GLY A 273 -8.90 9.46 -1.22
N SER A 274 -7.82 8.68 -1.36
CA SER A 274 -6.62 9.05 -2.13
C SER A 274 -6.75 8.94 -3.65
N MET A 275 -7.91 8.54 -4.19
CA MET A 275 -8.08 8.34 -5.64
C MET A 275 -7.69 9.57 -6.48
N PRO A 276 -8.05 10.82 -6.09
CA PRO A 276 -7.60 12.03 -6.81
C PRO A 276 -6.11 12.33 -6.71
N GLU A 277 -5.41 11.74 -5.73
CA GLU A 277 -3.96 11.86 -5.60
C GLU A 277 -3.23 10.89 -6.53
N ILE A 278 -3.85 9.76 -6.85
CA ILE A 278 -3.26 8.72 -7.70
C ILE A 278 -3.65 8.87 -9.16
N ILE A 279 -4.92 9.18 -9.45
CA ILE A 279 -5.43 9.27 -10.81
C ILE A 279 -5.40 10.71 -11.30
N LYS A 280 -4.75 10.94 -12.44
CA LYS A 280 -4.88 12.19 -13.19
C LYS A 280 -6.07 12.05 -14.14
N HIS A 281 -7.21 12.64 -13.75
CA HIS A 281 -8.45 12.57 -14.52
C HIS A 281 -8.24 12.99 -15.98
N GLY A 282 -8.60 12.12 -16.92
CA GLY A 282 -8.44 12.33 -18.36
C GLY A 282 -7.03 12.08 -18.92
N GLU A 283 -6.06 11.70 -18.09
CA GLU A 283 -4.69 11.38 -18.51
C GLU A 283 -4.34 9.92 -18.16
N THR A 284 -4.44 9.54 -16.89
CA THR A 284 -4.09 8.19 -16.41
C THR A 284 -5.31 7.36 -16.04
N GLY A 285 -6.49 7.96 -16.10
CA GLY A 285 -7.74 7.32 -15.75
C GLY A 285 -8.89 8.31 -15.64
N TYR A 286 -10.03 7.84 -15.15
CA TYR A 286 -11.21 8.66 -14.89
C TYR A 286 -11.69 8.50 -13.45
N ILE A 287 -11.90 9.65 -12.82
CA ILE A 287 -12.57 9.74 -11.52
C ILE A 287 -14.05 9.97 -11.81
N VAL A 288 -14.92 9.11 -11.28
CA VAL A 288 -16.36 9.10 -11.55
C VAL A 288 -17.17 9.13 -10.26
N GLU A 289 -18.43 9.55 -10.35
CA GLU A 289 -19.31 9.70 -9.18
C GLU A 289 -20.18 8.46 -8.94
N ASP A 290 -20.54 7.75 -10.01
CA ASP A 290 -21.42 6.58 -9.97
C ASP A 290 -21.17 5.60 -11.14
N VAL A 291 -22.00 4.56 -11.19
CA VAL A 291 -21.95 3.51 -12.24
C VAL A 291 -22.29 4.07 -13.62
N ASP A 292 -23.17 5.07 -13.73
CA ASP A 292 -23.52 5.68 -15.02
C ASP A 292 -22.30 6.39 -15.61
N CYS A 293 -21.62 7.22 -14.81
CA CYS A 293 -20.38 7.87 -15.21
C CYS A 293 -19.25 6.86 -15.49
N ALA A 294 -19.18 5.75 -14.74
CA ALA A 294 -18.21 4.68 -15.01
C ALA A 294 -18.43 4.03 -16.40
N VAL A 295 -19.68 3.79 -16.78
CA VAL A 295 -20.05 3.27 -18.11
C VAL A 295 -19.62 4.23 -19.23
N GLU A 296 -19.82 5.53 -19.04
CA GLU A 296 -19.35 6.55 -19.99
C GLU A 296 -17.82 6.59 -20.07
N ALA A 297 -17.13 6.52 -18.93
CA ALA A 297 -15.67 6.54 -18.86
C ALA A 297 -15.02 5.34 -19.58
N VAL A 298 -15.65 4.16 -19.57
CA VAL A 298 -15.17 2.99 -20.32
C VAL A 298 -15.07 3.29 -21.82
N ALA A 299 -15.99 4.06 -22.39
CA ALA A 299 -15.94 4.43 -23.80
C ALA A 299 -14.74 5.35 -24.13
N LEU A 300 -14.34 6.18 -23.16
CA LEU A 300 -13.26 7.15 -23.32
C LEU A 300 -11.87 6.55 -23.03
N VAL A 301 -11.78 5.50 -22.21
CA VAL A 301 -10.52 4.96 -21.71
C VAL A 301 -9.56 4.49 -22.81
N ARG A 302 -10.09 4.06 -23.96
CA ARG A 302 -9.29 3.68 -25.15
C ARG A 302 -8.51 4.84 -25.77
N THR A 303 -8.90 6.08 -25.46
CA THR A 303 -8.24 7.28 -25.98
C THR A 303 -7.02 7.69 -25.16
N LEU A 304 -6.85 7.12 -23.96
CA LEU A 304 -5.75 7.44 -23.06
C LEU A 304 -4.43 6.80 -23.53
N ASP A 305 -3.33 7.52 -23.33
CA ASP A 305 -2.00 7.00 -23.62
C ASP A 305 -1.52 6.10 -22.47
N ARG A 306 -1.50 4.79 -22.72
CA ARG A 306 -0.99 3.80 -21.77
C ARG A 306 0.47 4.07 -21.36
N PHE A 307 1.28 4.66 -22.23
CA PHE A 307 2.64 5.05 -21.89
C PHE A 307 2.67 6.23 -20.91
N ALA A 308 1.70 7.15 -20.98
CA ALA A 308 1.54 8.21 -19.99
C ALA A 308 1.19 7.63 -18.61
N CYS A 309 0.29 6.63 -18.53
CA CYS A 309 0.02 5.89 -17.28
C CYS A 309 1.31 5.30 -16.68
N ARG A 310 2.09 4.60 -17.51
CA ARG A 310 3.36 3.99 -17.12
C ARG A 310 4.34 5.02 -16.58
N LYS A 311 4.58 6.08 -17.35
CA LYS A 311 5.54 7.13 -17.04
C LYS A 311 5.15 7.87 -15.76
N ASP A 312 3.87 8.11 -15.55
CA ASP A 312 3.35 8.73 -14.35
C ASP A 312 3.61 7.86 -13.10
N ALA A 313 3.36 6.55 -13.20
CA ALA A 313 3.66 5.61 -12.13
C ALA A 313 5.16 5.54 -11.80
N GLU A 314 6.02 5.49 -12.81
CA GLU A 314 7.48 5.52 -12.65
C GLU A 314 7.97 6.76 -11.87
N GLN A 315 7.44 7.93 -12.25
CA GLN A 315 7.82 9.22 -11.68
C GLN A 315 7.30 9.40 -10.26
N ARG A 316 6.04 9.03 -10.03
CA ARG A 316 5.34 9.37 -8.79
C ARG A 316 5.24 8.23 -7.82
N PHE A 317 5.49 6.98 -8.19
CA PHE A 317 5.23 5.84 -7.30
C PHE A 317 6.28 4.72 -7.39
N SER A 318 7.52 5.04 -7.77
CA SER A 318 8.63 4.09 -7.63
C SER A 318 9.13 4.01 -6.18
N HIS A 319 9.60 2.84 -5.76
CA HIS A 319 10.27 2.69 -4.46
C HIS A 319 11.52 3.56 -4.34
N ILE A 320 12.23 3.82 -5.44
CA ILE A 320 13.42 4.67 -5.49
C ILE A 320 13.07 6.11 -5.11
N ARG A 321 11.98 6.64 -5.68
CA ARG A 321 11.45 7.96 -5.35
C ARG A 321 11.02 7.99 -3.88
N MET A 322 10.25 7.00 -3.43
CA MET A 322 9.76 6.90 -2.05
C MET A 322 10.94 6.94 -1.05
N ALA A 323 11.98 6.13 -1.27
CA ALA A 323 13.15 6.10 -0.40
C ALA A 323 13.92 7.43 -0.41
N SER A 324 14.04 8.06 -1.57
CA SER A 324 14.68 9.39 -1.68
C SER A 324 13.93 10.44 -0.87
N ASP A 325 12.60 10.41 -0.90
CA ASP A 325 11.75 11.32 -0.12
C ASP A 325 11.91 11.08 1.38
N TYR A 326 11.96 9.82 1.84
CA TYR A 326 12.21 9.49 3.25
C TYR A 326 13.60 9.93 3.72
N VAL A 327 14.65 9.75 2.90
CA VAL A 327 16.00 10.21 3.26
C VAL A 327 16.04 11.73 3.47
N ARG A 328 15.25 12.52 2.72
CA ARG A 328 15.12 13.97 2.98
C ARG A 328 14.46 14.23 4.34
N VAL A 329 13.36 13.54 4.63
CA VAL A 329 12.67 13.65 5.94
C VAL A 329 13.61 13.27 7.08
N TYR A 330 14.42 12.20 6.93
CA TYR A 330 15.38 11.82 7.97
C TYR A 330 16.41 12.92 8.21
N ARG A 331 16.94 13.56 7.15
CA ARG A 331 17.90 14.66 7.29
C ARG A 331 17.26 15.86 7.99
N GLU A 332 16.07 16.26 7.59
CA GLU A 332 15.33 17.37 8.21
C GLU A 332 15.11 17.13 9.72
N ILE A 333 14.73 15.90 10.10
CA ILE A 333 14.54 15.53 11.50
C ILE A 333 15.86 15.67 12.29
N LEU A 334 16.96 15.16 11.75
CA LEU A 334 18.26 15.18 12.42
C LEU A 334 18.84 16.60 12.51
N GLU A 335 18.69 17.42 11.47
CA GLU A 335 19.12 18.82 11.46
C GLU A 335 18.34 19.64 12.50
N SER A 336 17.02 19.43 12.62
CA SER A 336 16.18 20.12 13.62
C SER A 336 16.49 19.74 15.09
N LYS A 337 17.22 18.64 15.29
CA LYS A 337 17.64 18.18 16.61
C LYS A 337 18.93 18.87 17.04
N ASP A 338 19.85 19.10 16.11
CA ASP A 338 21.12 19.78 16.39
C ASP A 338 20.95 21.28 16.74
N GLU A 339 19.80 21.87 16.37
CA GLU A 339 19.46 23.26 16.67
C GLU A 339 18.79 23.48 18.06
N ARG A 340 18.41 22.42 18.77
CA ARG A 340 17.67 22.46 20.06
C ARG A 340 18.54 22.15 21.27
#